data_AF-B8BX83-F1
#
_entry.id   AF-B8BX83-F1
#
_cell.length_a   1.000
_cell.length_b   1.000
_cell.length_c   1.000
_cell.angle_alpha   90.00
_cell.angle_beta   90.00
_cell.angle_gamma   90.00
#
_symmetry.space_group_name_H-M   'P 1'
#
loop_
_entity.id
_entity.type
_entity.pdbx_description
1 polymer ?
#
loop_
_entity_poly.entity_id
_entity_poly.type
_entity_poly.pdbx_seq_one_letter_code
_entity_poly.pdbx_strand_id
1 'polypeptide(L)'
;MALILARIALFLMALANIIYAEPLEDNDDAPDINALMNKSTFCPPFQCPSGYTHVSRWPLTVESTGCQSGQASGMDYTHFESCCHTKNVCHQMCGSNKSMCDDQFESCMEKSCKELPALKDDLADMDEEDIQEAREKCKRMIGLVKMLDNMGGCGRYNLYQANSCECVEKEKAKDKMKNVLEGFYGKYKPNAIGKVDALVEKANGNADTFSKIMLTLYLKYSQAVVKKAWENP
;
A
#
# COMPACT_ATOMS: atom_id res chain seq x y z
N MET A 1 43.99 -52.53 24.67
CA MET A 1 43.51 -52.81 23.30
C MET A 1 42.00 -53.01 23.21
N ALA A 2 41.36 -53.73 24.15
CA ALA A 2 39.91 -53.95 24.15
C ALA A 2 39.03 -52.67 24.25
N LEU A 3 39.49 -51.63 24.97
CA LEU A 3 38.72 -50.38 25.12
C LEU A 3 38.69 -49.49 23.86
N ILE A 4 39.67 -49.63 22.96
CA ILE A 4 39.74 -48.83 21.73
C ILE A 4 38.79 -49.42 20.67
N LEU A 5 38.69 -50.75 20.61
CA LEU A 5 37.76 -51.45 19.72
C LEU A 5 36.29 -51.20 20.10
N ALA A 6 35.97 -51.09 21.40
CA ALA A 6 34.61 -50.77 21.85
C ALA A 6 34.17 -49.34 21.47
N ARG A 7 35.09 -48.36 21.45
CA ARG A 7 34.78 -46.98 21.04
C ARG A 7 34.62 -46.82 19.53
N ILE A 8 35.37 -47.58 18.73
CA ILE A 8 35.22 -47.60 17.26
C ILE A 8 33.90 -48.27 16.88
N ALA A 9 33.49 -49.35 17.58
CA ALA A 9 32.20 -50.00 17.34
C ALA A 9 31.00 -49.10 17.69
N LEU A 10 31.10 -48.29 18.75
CA LEU A 10 30.07 -47.30 19.11
C LEU A 10 29.99 -46.14 18.10
N PHE A 11 31.12 -45.71 17.52
CA PHE A 11 31.14 -44.69 16.48
C PHE A 11 30.58 -45.20 15.13
N LEU A 12 30.81 -46.48 14.79
CA LEU A 12 30.28 -47.07 13.57
C LEU A 12 28.78 -47.37 13.65
N MET A 13 28.25 -47.69 14.83
CA MET A 13 26.79 -47.85 15.01
C MET A 13 26.03 -46.50 15.01
N ALA A 14 26.69 -45.39 15.35
CA ALA A 14 26.10 -44.05 15.21
C ALA A 14 26.03 -43.57 13.75
N LEU A 15 26.93 -44.05 12.87
CA LEU A 15 26.93 -43.70 11.44
C LEU A 15 25.96 -44.55 10.62
N ALA A 16 25.55 -45.73 11.11
CA ALA A 16 24.61 -46.60 10.41
C ALA A 16 23.14 -46.13 10.45
N ASN A 17 22.80 -45.16 11.32
CA ASN A 17 21.44 -44.58 11.41
C ASN A 17 21.28 -43.24 10.66
N ILE A 18 22.27 -42.81 9.86
CA ILE A 18 22.19 -41.56 9.08
C ILE A 18 21.89 -41.83 7.59
N ILE A 19 21.76 -43.10 7.17
CA ILE A 19 21.54 -43.47 5.75
C ILE A 19 20.21 -44.20 5.56
N TYR A 20 19.14 -43.69 6.17
CA TYR A 20 17.76 -43.93 5.73
C TYR A 20 16.94 -42.68 6.08
N ALA A 21 17.34 -41.53 5.54
CA ALA A 21 16.35 -40.51 5.26
C ALA A 21 15.59 -41.02 4.03
N GLU A 22 14.37 -41.51 4.24
CA GLU A 22 13.42 -41.72 3.16
C GLU A 22 13.36 -40.41 2.36
N PRO A 23 13.38 -40.46 1.01
CA PRO A 23 13.07 -39.27 0.24
C PRO A 23 11.69 -38.81 0.72
N LEU A 24 11.63 -37.60 1.27
CA LEU A 24 10.36 -36.93 1.47
C LEU A 24 9.67 -36.96 0.11
N GLU A 25 8.61 -37.75 0.00
CA GLU A 25 7.70 -37.67 -1.12
C GLU A 25 7.35 -36.20 -1.27
N ASP A 26 7.59 -35.66 -2.47
CA ASP A 26 7.15 -34.33 -2.88
C ASP A 26 5.63 -34.28 -2.67
N ASN A 27 5.22 -33.86 -1.48
CA ASN A 27 3.88 -33.36 -1.28
C ASN A 27 3.84 -32.04 -2.04
N ASP A 28 3.28 -32.08 -3.24
CA ASP A 28 2.84 -30.95 -4.07
C ASP A 28 1.80 -30.03 -3.36
N ASP A 29 1.71 -30.10 -2.03
CA ASP A 29 0.89 -29.26 -1.16
C ASP A 29 1.71 -28.14 -0.49
N ALA A 30 2.94 -27.86 -0.96
CA ALA A 30 3.53 -26.56 -0.72
C ALA A 30 2.64 -25.53 -1.42
N PRO A 31 1.97 -24.61 -0.69
CA PRO A 31 1.08 -23.65 -1.31
C PRO A 31 1.89 -22.87 -2.33
N ASP A 32 1.49 -22.94 -3.61
CA ASP A 32 2.17 -22.25 -4.70
C ASP A 32 2.34 -20.78 -4.31
N ILE A 33 3.58 -20.43 -3.93
CA ILE A 33 3.92 -19.09 -3.44
C ILE A 33 3.66 -18.08 -4.56
N ASN A 34 3.78 -18.48 -5.84
CA ASN A 34 3.43 -17.61 -6.96
C ASN A 34 1.91 -17.41 -7.06
N ALA A 35 1.09 -18.41 -6.77
CA ALA A 35 -0.37 -18.26 -6.67
C ALA A 35 -0.79 -17.37 -5.48
N LEU A 36 -0.07 -17.44 -4.34
CA LEU A 36 -0.27 -16.54 -3.19
C LEU A 36 0.17 -15.10 -3.51
N MET A 37 1.22 -14.91 -4.32
CA MET A 37 1.70 -13.59 -4.72
C MET A 37 0.86 -12.93 -5.83
N ASN A 38 0.19 -13.71 -6.69
CA ASN A 38 -0.61 -13.19 -7.81
C ASN A 38 -2.11 -12.99 -7.50
N LYS A 39 -2.61 -13.50 -6.38
CA LYS A 39 -4.01 -13.31 -6.01
C LYS A 39 -4.17 -11.99 -5.24
N SER A 40 -4.28 -10.90 -5.99
CA SER A 40 -4.76 -9.62 -5.46
C SER A 40 -6.03 -9.87 -4.64
N THR A 41 -5.99 -9.52 -3.36
CA THR A 41 -7.18 -9.64 -2.50
C THR A 41 -8.19 -8.61 -2.97
N PHE A 42 -9.21 -9.07 -3.69
CA PHE A 42 -10.29 -8.19 -4.15
C PHE A 42 -11.02 -7.60 -2.94
N CYS A 43 -10.84 -6.30 -2.73
CA CYS A 43 -11.56 -5.55 -1.71
C CYS A 43 -12.69 -4.77 -2.36
N PRO A 44 -13.96 -5.10 -2.07
CA PRO A 44 -15.08 -4.42 -2.71
C PRO A 44 -15.06 -2.93 -2.35
N PRO A 45 -15.43 -2.04 -3.29
CA PRO A 45 -15.59 -0.63 -3.00
C PRO A 45 -16.72 -0.42 -1.98
N PHE A 46 -16.69 0.73 -1.29
CA PHE A 46 -17.75 1.09 -0.34
C PHE A 46 -19.12 1.17 -1.03
N GLN A 47 -20.12 0.53 -0.45
CA GLN A 47 -21.46 0.43 -1.01
C GLN A 47 -22.48 1.18 -0.16
N CYS A 48 -23.42 1.85 -0.83
CA CYS A 48 -24.57 2.49 -0.20
C CYS A 48 -25.87 1.74 -0.56
N PRO A 49 -26.93 1.87 0.26
CA PRO A 49 -28.25 1.35 -0.08
C PRO A 49 -28.77 1.87 -1.42
N SER A 50 -29.75 1.18 -2.01
CA SER A 50 -30.40 1.64 -3.24
C SER A 50 -31.00 3.04 -3.08
N GLY A 51 -30.85 3.89 -4.10
CA GLY A 51 -31.23 5.31 -4.06
C GLY A 51 -30.18 6.25 -3.49
N TYR A 52 -29.10 5.72 -2.90
CA TYR A 52 -28.01 6.49 -2.32
C TYR A 52 -26.71 6.32 -3.12
N THR A 53 -25.79 7.26 -2.94
CA THR A 53 -24.40 7.19 -3.41
C THR A 53 -23.47 7.63 -2.29
N HIS A 54 -22.23 7.15 -2.32
CA HIS A 54 -21.23 7.56 -1.34
C HIS A 54 -20.60 8.88 -1.75
N VAL A 55 -20.37 9.76 -0.76
CA VAL A 55 -19.62 11.00 -0.92
C VAL A 55 -18.66 11.12 0.27
N SER A 56 -17.54 11.81 0.08
CA SER A 56 -16.59 12.05 1.17
C SER A 56 -17.26 12.83 2.30
N ARG A 57 -17.02 12.39 3.54
CA ARG A 57 -17.37 13.17 4.73
C ARG A 57 -16.60 14.48 4.74
N TRP A 58 -17.22 15.50 5.33
CA TRP A 58 -16.55 16.75 5.62
C TRP A 58 -16.96 17.28 7.00
N PRO A 59 -16.03 17.75 7.84
CA PRO A 59 -14.57 17.73 7.64
C PRO A 59 -13.99 16.31 7.67
N LEU A 60 -13.03 16.02 6.78
CA LEU A 60 -12.25 14.78 6.79
C LEU A 60 -10.83 15.08 7.26
N THR A 61 -10.36 14.32 8.26
CA THR A 61 -8.95 14.29 8.63
C THR A 61 -8.30 13.15 7.85
N VAL A 62 -7.42 13.50 6.91
CA VAL A 62 -6.63 12.51 6.17
C VAL A 62 -5.28 12.40 6.84
N GLU A 63 -4.92 11.18 7.24
CA GLU A 63 -3.70 10.91 7.99
C GLU A 63 -2.74 10.04 7.20
N SER A 64 -1.44 10.16 7.44
CA SER A 64 -0.48 9.24 6.84
C SER A 64 0.65 8.93 7.79
N THR A 65 0.90 7.64 7.99
CA THR A 65 2.03 7.11 8.77
C THR A 65 3.21 6.72 7.88
N GLY A 66 3.18 7.13 6.60
CA GLY A 66 4.21 6.74 5.64
C GLY A 66 4.30 5.23 5.47
N CYS A 67 5.51 4.72 5.23
CA CYS A 67 5.75 3.28 5.13
C CYS A 67 5.82 2.57 6.50
N GLN A 68 5.77 3.30 7.62
CA GLN A 68 5.96 2.74 8.96
C GLN A 68 4.91 1.69 9.34
N SER A 69 3.67 1.83 8.85
CA SER A 69 2.57 0.88 9.12
C SER A 69 2.68 -0.47 8.41
N GLY A 70 3.75 -0.68 7.63
CA GLY A 70 4.06 -1.92 6.90
C GLY A 70 5.54 -2.30 6.94
N GLN A 71 6.35 -1.69 7.83
CA GLN A 71 7.75 -2.05 7.97
C GLN A 71 7.86 -3.46 8.58
N ALA A 72 8.20 -4.45 7.75
CA ALA A 72 8.91 -5.60 8.29
C ALA A 72 10.30 -5.14 8.74
N SER A 73 10.73 -5.58 9.92
CA SER A 73 12.01 -5.21 10.48
C SER A 73 13.15 -5.48 9.49
N GLY A 74 13.97 -4.46 9.19
CA GLY A 74 15.17 -4.59 8.35
C GLY A 74 15.04 -4.15 6.88
N MET A 75 13.88 -3.67 6.44
CA MET A 75 13.73 -3.10 5.09
C MET A 75 13.89 -1.57 5.07
N ASP A 76 14.73 -1.05 4.15
CA ASP A 76 14.91 0.39 3.91
C ASP A 76 13.82 0.94 2.99
N TYR A 77 12.75 1.48 3.57
CA TYR A 77 11.63 2.08 2.84
C TYR A 77 11.81 3.55 2.46
N THR A 78 12.98 4.15 2.73
CA THR A 78 13.15 5.60 2.59
C THR A 78 12.80 6.12 1.18
N HIS A 79 13.11 5.35 0.13
CA HIS A 79 12.82 5.68 -1.28
C HIS A 79 11.34 5.57 -1.67
N PHE A 80 10.54 4.93 -0.83
CA PHE A 80 9.12 4.69 -1.06
C PHE A 80 8.21 5.53 -0.16
N GLU A 81 8.78 6.36 0.73
CA GLU A 81 8.00 7.09 1.73
C GLU A 81 6.90 7.97 1.10
N SER A 82 7.20 8.64 -0.01
CA SER A 82 6.22 9.42 -0.79
C SER A 82 5.12 8.54 -1.41
N CYS A 83 5.47 7.33 -1.85
CA CYS A 83 4.53 6.34 -2.39
C CYS A 83 3.61 5.81 -1.31
N CYS A 84 4.13 5.51 -0.11
CA CYS A 84 3.33 5.10 1.03
C CYS A 84 2.38 6.20 1.49
N HIS A 85 2.83 7.46 1.49
CA HIS A 85 1.93 8.58 1.75
C HIS A 85 0.77 8.63 0.74
N THR A 86 1.07 8.49 -0.54
CA THR A 86 0.08 8.47 -1.62
C THR A 86 -0.94 7.35 -1.43
N LYS A 87 -0.47 6.14 -1.10
CA LYS A 87 -1.33 4.99 -0.82
C LYS A 87 -2.26 5.22 0.37
N ASN A 88 -1.71 5.69 1.49
CA ASN A 88 -2.49 5.98 2.70
C ASN A 88 -3.59 7.01 2.42
N VAL A 89 -3.27 8.08 1.69
CA VAL A 89 -4.25 9.08 1.26
C VAL A 89 -5.30 8.44 0.36
N CYS A 90 -4.89 7.66 -0.64
CA CYS A 90 -5.79 6.98 -1.57
C CYS A 90 -6.81 6.11 -0.84
N HIS A 91 -6.38 5.27 0.10
CA HIS A 91 -7.29 4.42 0.89
C HIS A 91 -8.32 5.19 1.72
N GLN A 92 -8.02 6.45 2.08
CA GLN A 92 -8.93 7.33 2.81
C GLN A 92 -9.83 8.15 1.91
N MET A 93 -9.68 8.12 0.59
CA MET A 93 -10.60 8.81 -0.30
C MET A 93 -11.87 7.99 -0.42
N CYS A 94 -13.00 8.56 -0.05
CA CYS A 94 -14.26 7.85 -0.13
C CYS A 94 -14.53 7.38 -1.57
N GLY A 95 -14.87 6.10 -1.74
CA GLY A 95 -15.16 5.52 -3.05
C GLY A 95 -13.93 5.11 -3.84
N SER A 96 -12.72 5.33 -3.32
CA SER A 96 -11.50 4.86 -3.99
C SER A 96 -11.54 3.34 -4.10
N ASN A 97 -11.11 2.78 -5.22
CA ASN A 97 -10.94 1.33 -5.36
C ASN A 97 -9.57 0.91 -4.80
N LYS A 98 -9.51 -0.12 -3.94
CA LYS A 98 -8.23 -0.61 -3.39
C LYS A 98 -7.24 -1.01 -4.48
N SER A 99 -7.67 -1.76 -5.50
CA SER A 99 -6.83 -2.16 -6.62
C SER A 99 -6.23 -0.95 -7.32
N MET A 100 -7.03 0.09 -7.56
CA MET A 100 -6.53 1.34 -8.15
C MET A 100 -5.48 2.01 -7.25
N CYS A 101 -5.68 2.01 -5.93
CA CYS A 101 -4.70 2.55 -4.99
C CYS A 101 -3.40 1.71 -4.96
N ASP A 102 -3.52 0.38 -5.03
CA ASP A 102 -2.38 -0.53 -5.07
C ASP A 102 -1.59 -0.40 -6.37
N ASP A 103 -2.26 -0.30 -7.52
CA ASP A 103 -1.64 -0.10 -8.83
C ASP A 103 -0.88 1.24 -8.89
N GLN A 104 -1.45 2.31 -8.31
CA GLN A 104 -0.79 3.60 -8.19
C GLN A 104 0.43 3.54 -7.27
N PHE A 105 0.33 2.78 -6.18
CA PHE A 105 1.42 2.60 -5.25
C PHE A 105 2.57 1.82 -5.89
N GLU A 106 2.28 0.72 -6.58
CA GLU A 106 3.25 -0.06 -7.35
C GLU A 106 3.94 0.81 -8.41
N SER A 107 3.16 1.51 -9.23
CA SER A 107 3.69 2.42 -10.25
C SER A 107 4.59 3.51 -9.67
N CYS A 108 4.25 4.02 -8.48
CA CYS A 108 5.08 4.98 -7.76
C CYS A 108 6.41 4.35 -7.32
N MET A 109 6.38 3.16 -6.72
CA MET A 109 7.60 2.47 -6.28
C MET A 109 8.50 2.10 -7.46
N GLU A 110 7.94 1.61 -8.57
CA GLU A 110 8.71 1.32 -9.79
C GLU A 110 9.41 2.56 -10.32
N LYS A 111 8.74 3.71 -10.28
CA LYS A 111 9.33 4.99 -10.64
C LYS A 111 10.47 5.38 -9.69
N SER A 112 10.25 5.30 -8.38
CA SER A 112 11.31 5.53 -7.38
C SER A 112 12.53 4.64 -7.61
N CYS A 113 12.34 3.35 -7.93
CA CYS A 113 13.45 2.45 -8.23
C CYS A 113 14.24 2.88 -9.48
N LYS A 114 13.58 3.36 -10.53
CA LYS A 114 14.24 3.84 -11.76
C LYS A 114 15.08 5.10 -11.49
N GLU A 115 14.62 5.93 -10.55
CA GLU A 115 15.22 7.22 -10.19
C GLU A 115 16.30 7.13 -9.10
N LEU A 116 16.60 5.95 -8.55
CA LEU A 116 17.55 5.74 -7.43
C LEU A 116 18.91 6.46 -7.52
N PRO A 117 19.62 6.54 -8.65
CA PRO A 117 20.88 7.29 -8.68
C PRO A 117 20.71 8.81 -8.44
N ALA A 118 19.49 9.35 -8.53
CA ALA A 118 19.18 10.76 -8.25
C ALA A 118 18.59 11.01 -6.84
N LEU A 119 18.31 9.96 -6.06
CA LEU A 119 17.57 10.05 -4.80
C LEU A 119 18.44 9.85 -3.54
N LYS A 120 19.67 9.37 -3.69
CA LYS A 120 20.65 9.27 -2.61
C LYS A 120 21.92 10.02 -3.01
N ASP A 121 22.30 11.02 -2.21
CA ASP A 121 23.57 11.74 -2.36
C ASP A 121 24.79 10.78 -2.32
N ASP A 122 24.65 9.65 -1.62
CA ASP A 122 25.69 8.62 -1.48
C ASP A 122 25.86 7.70 -2.71
N LEU A 123 25.00 7.79 -3.74
CA LEU A 123 25.07 6.94 -4.94
C LEU A 123 25.65 7.67 -6.16
N ALA A 124 26.07 8.92 -6.01
CA ALA A 124 26.61 9.72 -7.10
C ALA A 124 27.96 9.19 -7.65
N ASP A 125 28.70 8.43 -6.85
CA ASP A 125 30.00 7.85 -7.19
C ASP A 125 29.95 6.35 -7.54
N MET A 126 28.75 5.76 -7.66
CA MET A 126 28.59 4.37 -8.07
C MET A 126 28.83 4.18 -9.57
N ASP A 127 29.40 3.05 -9.94
CA ASP A 127 29.40 2.62 -11.35
C ASP A 127 28.02 2.09 -11.78
N GLU A 128 27.84 1.87 -13.09
CA GLU A 128 26.56 1.42 -13.63
C GLU A 128 26.18 0.01 -13.16
N GLU A 129 27.14 -0.84 -12.79
CA GLU A 129 26.88 -2.19 -12.28
C GLU A 129 26.25 -2.12 -10.88
N ASP A 130 26.82 -1.31 -10.01
CA ASP A 130 26.33 -1.01 -8.67
C ASP A 130 24.93 -0.37 -8.69
N ILE A 131 24.71 0.60 -9.59
CA ILE A 131 23.39 1.23 -9.79
C ILE A 131 22.37 0.18 -10.24
N GLN A 132 22.74 -0.70 -11.16
CA GLN A 132 21.87 -1.74 -11.65
C GLN A 132 21.53 -2.77 -10.55
N GLU A 133 22.50 -3.15 -9.72
CA GLU A 133 22.26 -4.02 -8.56
C GLU A 133 21.29 -3.36 -7.57
N ALA A 134 21.47 -2.07 -7.27
CA ALA A 134 20.57 -1.30 -6.41
C ALA A 134 19.14 -1.24 -6.96
N ARG A 135 18.98 -1.01 -8.27
CA ARG A 135 17.68 -1.04 -8.96
C ARG A 135 17.01 -2.41 -8.85
N GLU A 136 17.75 -3.50 -9.03
CA GLU A 136 17.20 -4.85 -8.91
C GLU A 136 16.83 -5.21 -7.46
N LYS A 137 17.64 -4.79 -6.47
CA LYS A 137 17.27 -4.89 -5.05
C LYS A 137 15.96 -4.15 -4.76
N CYS A 138 15.81 -2.94 -5.28
CA CYS A 138 14.60 -2.13 -5.15
C CYS A 138 13.37 -2.80 -5.77
N LYS A 139 13.48 -3.35 -6.99
CA LYS A 139 12.40 -4.10 -7.63
C LYS A 139 11.99 -5.34 -6.84
N ARG A 140 12.94 -6.08 -6.26
CA ARG A 140 12.62 -7.23 -5.38
C ARG A 140 11.81 -6.81 -4.16
N MET A 141 12.12 -5.63 -3.59
CA MET A 141 11.33 -5.09 -2.47
C MET A 141 9.88 -4.80 -2.86
N ILE A 142 9.60 -4.31 -4.08
CA ILE A 142 8.22 -4.10 -4.55
C ILE A 142 7.41 -5.39 -4.45
N GLY A 143 7.97 -6.52 -4.89
CA GLY A 143 7.33 -7.83 -4.79
C GLY A 143 7.01 -8.21 -3.34
N LEU A 144 7.98 -8.05 -2.43
CA LEU A 144 7.79 -8.35 -1.01
C LEU A 144 6.73 -7.44 -0.37
N VAL A 145 6.73 -6.14 -0.70
CA VAL A 145 5.74 -5.19 -0.22
C VAL A 145 4.33 -5.53 -0.71
N LYS A 146 4.19 -5.91 -1.99
CA LYS A 146 2.90 -6.36 -2.54
C LYS A 146 2.40 -7.62 -1.84
N MET A 147 3.28 -8.58 -1.58
CA MET A 147 2.95 -9.78 -0.83
C MET A 147 2.43 -9.43 0.58
N LEU A 148 3.16 -8.60 1.33
CA LEU A 148 2.76 -8.18 2.68
C LEU A 148 1.43 -7.42 2.68
N ASP A 149 1.19 -6.56 1.68
CA ASP A 149 -0.06 -5.83 1.57
C ASP A 149 -1.25 -6.74 1.24
N ASN A 150 -1.06 -7.71 0.34
CA ASN A 150 -2.08 -8.71 0.01
C ASN A 150 -2.44 -9.58 1.22
N MET A 151 -1.45 -9.94 2.04
CA MET A 151 -1.64 -10.67 3.30
C MET A 151 -2.41 -9.86 4.35
N GLY A 152 -2.32 -8.52 4.33
CA GLY A 152 -3.07 -7.63 5.22
C GLY A 152 -4.58 -7.60 4.96
N GLY A 153 -5.04 -8.14 3.83
CA GLY A 153 -6.45 -8.22 3.46
C GLY A 153 -7.14 -6.85 3.32
N CYS A 154 -8.45 -6.83 3.52
CA CYS A 154 -9.27 -5.62 3.31
C CYS A 154 -9.55 -4.79 4.57
N GLY A 155 -9.15 -5.26 5.77
CA GLY A 155 -9.61 -4.68 7.04
C GLY A 155 -9.30 -3.20 7.19
N ARG A 156 -8.04 -2.81 6.96
CA ARG A 156 -7.60 -1.41 7.07
C ARG A 156 -8.25 -0.52 6.00
N TYR A 157 -8.30 -1.00 4.76
CA TYR A 157 -8.97 -0.28 3.67
C TYR A 157 -10.47 -0.08 3.97
N ASN A 158 -11.18 -1.11 4.41
CA ASN A 158 -12.61 -1.03 4.75
C ASN A 158 -12.84 -0.04 5.91
N LEU A 159 -11.98 -0.02 6.92
CA LEU A 159 -12.05 0.94 8.02
C LEU A 159 -11.90 2.38 7.52
N TYR A 160 -10.91 2.64 6.65
CA TYR A 160 -10.76 3.97 6.05
C TYR A 160 -11.98 4.37 5.22
N GLN A 161 -12.50 3.47 4.39
CA GLN A 161 -13.70 3.74 3.62
C GLN A 161 -14.92 4.04 4.51
N ALA A 162 -15.13 3.28 5.58
CA ALA A 162 -16.23 3.50 6.52
C ALA A 162 -16.12 4.85 7.26
N ASN A 163 -14.89 5.29 7.57
CA ASN A 163 -14.64 6.56 8.24
C ASN A 163 -14.72 7.76 7.29
N SER A 164 -14.34 7.56 6.03
CA SER A 164 -14.30 8.62 5.02
C SER A 164 -15.59 8.79 4.23
N CYS A 165 -16.44 7.78 4.17
CA CYS A 165 -17.67 7.81 3.38
C CYS A 165 -18.93 8.10 4.21
N GLU A 166 -19.85 8.85 3.62
CA GLU A 166 -21.25 8.90 4.01
C GLU A 166 -22.14 8.62 2.79
N CYS A 167 -23.28 7.97 3.03
CA CYS A 167 -24.29 7.73 2.00
C CYS A 167 -25.26 8.91 1.95
N VAL A 168 -25.41 9.50 0.77
CA VAL A 168 -26.36 10.58 0.50
C VAL A 168 -27.30 10.18 -0.63
N GLU A 169 -28.51 10.71 -0.63
CA GLU A 169 -29.45 10.52 -1.74
C GLU A 169 -28.78 10.96 -3.06
N LYS A 170 -28.95 10.19 -4.14
CA LYS A 170 -28.31 10.47 -5.43
C LYS A 170 -28.59 11.87 -5.95
N GLU A 171 -29.80 12.37 -5.72
CA GLU A 171 -30.23 13.72 -6.12
C GLU A 171 -29.48 14.82 -5.35
N LYS A 172 -29.06 14.55 -4.12
CA LYS A 172 -28.30 15.48 -3.25
C LYS A 172 -26.79 15.33 -3.39
N ALA A 173 -26.31 14.38 -4.19
CA ALA A 173 -24.89 14.07 -4.32
C ALA A 173 -24.09 15.28 -4.81
N LYS A 174 -24.61 16.01 -5.80
CA LYS A 174 -23.94 17.18 -6.39
C LYS A 174 -23.77 18.31 -5.36
N ASP A 175 -24.81 18.60 -4.59
CA ASP A 175 -24.77 19.61 -3.52
C ASP A 175 -23.81 19.19 -2.40
N LYS A 176 -23.82 17.90 -2.03
CA LYS A 176 -22.88 17.39 -1.04
C LYS A 176 -21.43 17.51 -1.52
N MET A 177 -21.15 17.13 -2.76
CA MET A 177 -19.82 17.27 -3.37
C MET A 177 -19.35 18.73 -3.39
N LYS A 178 -20.26 19.67 -3.70
CA LYS A 178 -20.00 21.11 -3.62
C LYS A 178 -19.59 21.52 -2.21
N ASN A 179 -20.39 21.18 -1.20
CA ASN A 179 -20.10 21.51 0.20
C ASN A 179 -18.74 20.97 0.66
N VAL A 180 -18.38 19.74 0.26
CA VAL A 180 -17.08 19.14 0.58
C VAL A 180 -15.94 19.93 -0.09
N LEU A 181 -16.08 20.30 -1.37
CA LEU A 181 -15.08 21.08 -2.08
C LEU A 181 -14.94 22.50 -1.52
N GLU A 182 -16.04 23.18 -1.22
CA GLU A 182 -16.02 24.50 -0.57
C GLU A 182 -15.34 24.44 0.79
N GLY A 183 -15.66 23.42 1.59
CA GLY A 183 -14.98 23.17 2.85
C GLY A 183 -13.48 22.96 2.68
N PHE A 184 -13.08 22.09 1.74
CA PHE A 184 -11.68 21.80 1.45
C PHE A 184 -10.92 23.06 1.01
N TYR A 185 -11.44 23.79 0.04
CA TYR A 185 -10.82 25.01 -0.44
C TYR A 185 -10.82 26.11 0.61
N GLY A 186 -11.91 26.31 1.35
CA GLY A 186 -11.97 27.29 2.43
C GLY A 186 -10.90 27.05 3.49
N LYS A 187 -10.63 25.78 3.84
CA LYS A 187 -9.62 25.42 4.83
C LYS A 187 -8.19 25.48 4.31
N TYR A 188 -7.91 24.93 3.12
CA TYR A 188 -6.53 24.69 2.66
C TYR A 188 -6.06 25.57 1.50
N LYS A 189 -6.98 26.18 0.74
CA LYS A 189 -6.64 27.07 -0.38
C LYS A 189 -7.78 28.07 -0.70
N PRO A 190 -8.08 29.03 0.20
CA PRO A 190 -9.24 29.91 0.08
C PRO A 190 -9.25 30.72 -1.23
N ASN A 191 -8.07 31.14 -1.70
CA ASN A 191 -7.91 31.88 -2.95
C ASN A 191 -8.29 31.10 -4.22
N ALA A 192 -8.61 29.79 -4.11
CA ALA A 192 -9.00 28.94 -5.24
C ALA A 192 -10.45 28.44 -5.15
N ILE A 193 -11.28 29.02 -4.26
CA ILE A 193 -12.69 28.63 -4.08
C ILE A 193 -13.52 28.77 -5.36
N GLY A 194 -13.17 29.72 -6.24
CA GLY A 194 -13.82 29.88 -7.56
C GLY A 194 -13.66 28.68 -8.51
N LYS A 195 -12.87 27.66 -8.15
CA LYS A 195 -12.74 26.40 -8.91
C LYS A 195 -13.79 25.35 -8.55
N VAL A 196 -14.54 25.55 -7.46
CA VAL A 196 -15.50 24.58 -6.92
C VAL A 196 -16.53 24.20 -7.97
N ASP A 197 -17.23 25.17 -8.57
CA ASP A 197 -18.34 24.88 -9.49
C ASP A 197 -17.84 24.06 -10.70
N ALA A 198 -16.69 24.40 -11.27
CA ALA A 198 -16.10 23.63 -12.38
C ALA A 198 -15.75 22.18 -11.98
N LEU A 199 -15.31 21.94 -10.74
CA LEU A 199 -15.01 20.60 -10.24
C LEU A 199 -16.28 19.80 -9.92
N VAL A 200 -17.32 20.47 -9.40
CA VAL A 200 -18.64 19.87 -9.17
C VAL A 200 -19.29 19.46 -10.48
N GLU A 201 -19.24 20.32 -11.51
CA GLU A 201 -19.70 19.97 -12.86
C GLU A 201 -18.86 18.84 -13.46
N LYS A 202 -17.54 18.83 -13.25
CA LYS A 202 -16.70 17.72 -13.70
C LYS A 202 -17.09 16.39 -13.04
N ALA A 203 -17.44 16.41 -11.75
CA ALA A 203 -17.91 15.21 -11.06
C ALA A 203 -19.33 14.83 -11.46
N ASN A 204 -20.22 15.80 -11.69
CA ASN A 204 -21.62 15.62 -12.06
C ASN A 204 -22.36 14.56 -11.22
N GLY A 205 -22.15 14.55 -9.90
CA GLY A 205 -22.74 13.56 -8.99
C GLY A 205 -22.12 12.15 -9.06
N ASN A 206 -21.14 11.91 -9.94
CA ASN A 206 -20.42 10.64 -10.03
C ASN A 206 -19.36 10.53 -8.92
N ALA A 207 -19.53 9.54 -8.04
CA ALA A 207 -18.70 9.37 -6.86
C ALA A 207 -17.24 9.00 -7.20
N ASP A 208 -17.01 8.15 -8.21
CA ASP A 208 -15.66 7.74 -8.62
C ASP A 208 -14.84 8.93 -9.14
N THR A 209 -15.47 9.78 -9.95
CA THR A 209 -14.85 11.00 -10.48
C THR A 209 -14.57 11.99 -9.35
N PHE A 210 -15.51 12.12 -8.42
CA PHE A 210 -15.32 12.95 -7.23
C PHE A 210 -14.16 12.45 -6.36
N SER A 211 -14.06 11.12 -6.15
CA SER A 211 -12.97 10.49 -5.40
C SER A 211 -11.60 10.82 -6.00
N LYS A 212 -11.46 10.72 -7.34
CA LYS A 212 -10.23 11.09 -8.06
C LYS A 212 -9.90 12.58 -7.93
N ILE A 213 -10.91 13.45 -7.95
CA ILE A 213 -10.73 14.89 -7.71
C ILE A 213 -10.19 15.11 -6.28
N MET A 214 -10.83 14.54 -5.26
CA MET A 214 -10.39 14.68 -3.88
C MET A 214 -8.98 14.12 -3.68
N LEU A 215 -8.67 12.95 -4.22
CA LEU A 215 -7.31 12.38 -4.20
C LEU A 215 -6.29 13.37 -4.76
N THR A 216 -6.56 13.90 -5.96
CA THR A 216 -5.68 14.89 -6.60
C THR A 216 -5.48 16.13 -5.73
N LEU A 217 -6.53 16.60 -5.06
CA LEU A 217 -6.45 17.76 -4.17
C LEU A 217 -5.59 17.47 -2.94
N TYR A 218 -5.78 16.34 -2.26
CA TYR A 218 -4.97 15.98 -1.09
C TYR A 218 -3.50 15.73 -1.44
N LEU A 219 -3.21 15.14 -2.60
CA LEU A 219 -1.83 14.97 -3.06
C LEU A 219 -1.18 16.29 -3.45
N LYS A 220 -1.96 17.23 -4.03
CA LYS A 220 -1.46 18.55 -4.42
C LYS A 220 -1.23 19.49 -3.23
N TYR A 221 -2.07 19.42 -2.22
CA TYR A 221 -2.01 20.28 -1.04
C TYR A 221 -1.58 19.45 0.17
N SER A 222 -0.27 19.20 0.28
CA SER A 222 0.30 18.32 1.31
C SER A 222 -0.04 18.73 2.75
N GLN A 223 -0.31 20.02 3.01
CA GLN A 223 -0.79 20.49 4.31
C GLN A 223 -2.18 19.98 4.70
N ALA A 224 -2.94 19.42 3.75
CA ALA A 224 -4.22 18.77 4.00
C ALA A 224 -4.07 17.33 4.54
N VAL A 225 -2.85 16.79 4.57
CA VAL A 225 -2.53 15.46 5.07
C VAL A 225 -1.75 15.58 6.38
N VAL A 226 -2.30 15.03 7.46
CA VAL A 226 -1.62 14.98 8.75
C VAL A 226 -0.62 13.82 8.73
N LYS A 227 0.67 14.14 8.63
CA LYS A 227 1.72 13.14 8.77
C LYS A 227 1.88 12.78 10.25
N LYS A 228 1.64 11.52 10.59
CA LYS A 228 1.84 10.98 11.93
C LYS A 228 3.11 10.14 11.98
N ALA A 229 3.84 10.22 13.08
CA ALA A 229 4.76 9.16 13.44
C ALA A 229 3.93 7.92 13.84
N TRP A 230 4.37 6.73 13.48
CA TRP A 230 3.77 5.50 13.97
C TRP A 230 4.00 5.39 15.47
N GLU A 231 2.93 5.60 16.24
CA GLU A 231 2.88 5.26 17.65
C GLU A 231 2.39 3.80 17.72
N ASN A 232 3.23 2.90 18.25
CA ASN A 232 2.84 1.50 18.45
C ASN A 232 1.53 1.45 19.28
N PRO A 233 0.46 0.80 18.80
CA PRO A 233 -0.67 0.47 19.65
C PRO A 233 -0.30 -0.55 20.73
#